data_AF-A0A1Y6BL77-F1
#
_entry.id   AF-A0A1Y6BL77-F1
#
_cell.length_a   1.000
_cell.length_b   1.000
_cell.length_c   1.000
_cell.angle_alpha   90.00
_cell.angle_beta   90.00
_cell.angle_gamma   90.00
#
_symmetry.space_group_name_H-M   'P 1'
#
loop_
_entity.id
_entity.type
_entity.pdbx_description
1 polymer ?
#
loop_
_entity_poly.entity_id
_entity_poly.type
_entity_poly.pdbx_seq_one_letter_code
_entity_poly.pdbx_strand_id
1 'polypeptide(L)'
;MPEEKKPFVRKEIIYKTASTLITGILIAWAGLVGNWVLSSTEAKKENARLVTELQVRREQAESDLRKDIFDQALEKLLTENLYKISIENFSRRLLHLELLALNFGDTLSISPLFNKLNKDLAMLPVNSVDDRVTIREYRSQLQSLAKRVASAQLSFIEQHGQSFEIIIPLSEAYAVELEDSELQSCARTYYSGDNQYKWPDDQILNSLYGSNSKTSSVSVPSTEHPSPADNIDQGIQEWIYETGLKTLSGISRAIEINISDINTCTKSMTVSISIHDCDLPNQTAERCPQQKNTSLLSHLFQRDDELKTESPQATRSTFKLDYFNFPKVDNTRLSSNQRFSISLHTIDDNKQKLARLKGVIFDAEYASKRDKPSMTESLRMLDNAVNQDY
;
A
#
# COMPACT_ATOMS: atom_id res chain seq x y z
N MET A 1 -53.25 -2.99 -103.86
CA MET A 1 -52.80 -2.39 -102.58
C MET A 1 -52.58 -3.52 -101.59
N PRO A 2 -51.36 -3.79 -101.13
CA PRO A 2 -51.11 -4.87 -100.17
C PRO A 2 -51.17 -4.35 -98.72
N GLU A 3 -51.78 -5.15 -97.84
CA GLU A 3 -51.84 -4.97 -96.39
C GLU A 3 -50.51 -5.32 -95.71
N GLU A 4 -50.13 -4.49 -94.73
CA GLU A 4 -48.93 -4.63 -93.91
C GLU A 4 -49.27 -5.30 -92.56
N LYS A 5 -48.64 -6.45 -92.25
CA LYS A 5 -48.89 -7.24 -91.02
C LYS A 5 -48.07 -6.71 -89.84
N LYS A 6 -48.76 -6.40 -88.73
CA LYS A 6 -48.19 -5.95 -87.43
C LYS A 6 -47.53 -7.09 -86.63
N PRO A 7 -46.33 -6.90 -86.06
CA PRO A 7 -45.72 -7.82 -85.10
C PRO A 7 -45.64 -7.20 -83.68
N PHE A 8 -46.72 -7.23 -82.90
CA PHE A 8 -46.71 -6.67 -81.53
C PHE A 8 -46.88 -7.72 -80.40
N VAL A 9 -47.39 -8.93 -80.73
CA VAL A 9 -47.79 -9.92 -79.71
C VAL A 9 -46.61 -10.71 -79.09
N ARG A 10 -45.42 -10.72 -79.71
CA ARG A 10 -44.28 -11.52 -79.21
C ARG A 10 -43.52 -10.90 -78.02
N LYS A 11 -43.66 -9.59 -77.75
CA LYS A 11 -42.89 -8.92 -76.68
C LYS A 11 -43.49 -9.12 -75.29
N GLU A 12 -44.80 -9.30 -75.20
CA GLU A 12 -45.53 -9.35 -73.93
C GLU A 12 -45.43 -10.72 -73.23
N ILE A 13 -45.38 -11.80 -74.01
CA ILE A 13 -45.21 -13.17 -73.49
C ILE A 13 -43.79 -13.36 -72.92
N ILE A 14 -42.78 -12.73 -73.51
CA ILE A 14 -41.38 -12.84 -73.03
C ILE A 14 -41.22 -12.12 -71.68
N TYR A 15 -41.87 -10.97 -71.49
CA TYR A 15 -41.79 -10.21 -70.24
C TYR A 15 -42.43 -10.93 -69.06
N LYS A 16 -43.56 -11.61 -69.29
CA LYS A 16 -44.29 -12.30 -68.21
C LYS A 16 -43.49 -13.48 -67.67
N THR A 17 -42.86 -14.27 -68.54
CA THR A 17 -42.02 -15.41 -68.14
C THR A 17 -40.68 -14.98 -67.55
N ALA A 18 -40.14 -13.83 -67.98
CA ALA A 18 -38.92 -13.27 -67.40
C ALA A 18 -39.15 -12.78 -65.96
N SER A 19 -40.31 -12.19 -65.66
CA SER A 19 -40.61 -11.63 -64.33
C SER A 19 -40.58 -12.69 -63.21
N THR A 20 -41.13 -13.88 -63.46
CA THR A 20 -41.17 -15.00 -62.49
C THR A 20 -39.79 -15.61 -62.24
N LEU A 21 -38.95 -15.70 -63.27
CA LEU A 21 -37.57 -16.17 -63.14
C LEU A 21 -36.72 -15.19 -62.32
N ILE A 22 -36.89 -13.88 -62.54
CA ILE A 22 -36.17 -12.84 -61.80
C ILE A 22 -36.54 -12.87 -60.31
N THR A 23 -37.81 -13.03 -59.96
CA THR A 23 -38.22 -13.18 -58.55
C THR A 23 -37.61 -14.40 -57.87
N GLY A 24 -37.52 -15.54 -58.59
CA GLY A 24 -36.88 -16.74 -58.04
C GLY A 24 -35.39 -16.56 -57.77
N ILE A 25 -34.69 -15.88 -58.68
CA ILE A 25 -33.26 -15.56 -58.54
C ILE A 25 -33.03 -14.59 -57.38
N LEU A 26 -33.90 -13.59 -57.20
CA LEU A 26 -33.81 -12.62 -56.10
C LEU A 26 -33.97 -13.29 -54.74
N ILE A 27 -34.94 -14.20 -54.59
CA ILE A 27 -35.15 -14.94 -53.35
C ILE A 27 -33.95 -15.85 -53.04
N ALA A 28 -33.42 -16.55 -54.05
CA ALA A 28 -32.22 -17.38 -53.90
C ALA A 28 -30.97 -16.56 -53.52
N TRP A 29 -30.81 -15.38 -54.14
CA TRP A 29 -29.70 -14.48 -53.83
C TRP A 29 -29.81 -13.89 -52.43
N ALA A 30 -31.01 -13.47 -52.00
CA ALA A 30 -31.26 -13.02 -50.64
C ALA A 30 -30.98 -14.12 -49.60
N GLY A 31 -31.30 -15.38 -49.91
CA GLY A 31 -30.95 -16.53 -49.07
C GLY A 31 -29.45 -16.76 -48.95
N LEU A 32 -28.70 -16.62 -50.05
CA LEU A 32 -27.23 -16.72 -50.07
C LEU A 32 -26.56 -15.59 -49.27
N VAL A 33 -26.99 -14.34 -49.47
CA VAL A 33 -26.46 -13.18 -48.74
C VAL A 33 -26.82 -13.27 -47.26
N GLY A 34 -28.06 -13.67 -46.94
CA GLY A 34 -28.48 -13.91 -45.56
C GLY A 34 -27.60 -14.94 -44.87
N ASN A 35 -27.39 -16.11 -45.50
CA ASN A 35 -26.53 -17.16 -44.95
C ASN A 35 -25.07 -16.70 -44.77
N TRP A 36 -24.53 -15.95 -45.73
CA TRP A 36 -23.17 -15.41 -45.64
C TRP A 36 -23.02 -14.38 -44.50
N VAL A 37 -24.01 -13.52 -44.31
CA VAL A 37 -23.99 -12.51 -43.24
C VAL A 37 -24.18 -13.17 -41.87
N LEU A 38 -25.16 -14.07 -41.71
CA LEU A 38 -25.41 -14.76 -40.45
C LEU A 38 -24.19 -15.60 -40.02
N SER A 39 -23.64 -16.42 -40.92
CA SER A 39 -22.46 -17.26 -40.62
C SER A 39 -21.23 -16.43 -40.21
N SER A 40 -21.04 -15.23 -40.79
CA SER A 40 -19.94 -14.34 -40.40
C SER A 40 -20.08 -13.78 -38.98
N THR A 41 -21.31 -13.63 -38.47
CA THR A 41 -21.57 -13.11 -37.12
C THR A 41 -21.55 -14.20 -36.06
N GLU A 42 -22.01 -15.41 -36.39
CA GLU A 42 -21.97 -16.58 -35.50
C GLU A 42 -20.52 -17.01 -35.25
N ALA A 43 -19.69 -17.07 -36.30
CA ALA A 43 -18.27 -17.40 -36.17
C ALA A 43 -17.50 -16.41 -35.28
N LYS A 44 -17.86 -15.11 -35.31
CA LYS A 44 -17.26 -14.10 -34.42
C LYS A 44 -17.65 -14.29 -32.96
N LYS A 45 -18.91 -14.63 -32.69
CA LYS A 45 -19.39 -14.89 -31.32
C LYS A 45 -18.81 -16.17 -30.75
N GLU A 46 -18.69 -17.22 -31.55
CA GLU A 46 -18.08 -18.48 -31.16
C GLU A 46 -16.59 -18.31 -30.85
N ASN A 47 -15.85 -17.61 -31.73
CA ASN A 47 -14.44 -17.28 -31.48
C ASN A 47 -14.25 -16.42 -30.22
N ALA A 48 -15.10 -15.41 -30.00
CA ALA A 48 -15.03 -14.60 -28.79
C ALA A 48 -15.25 -15.46 -27.53
N ARG A 49 -16.25 -16.35 -27.56
CA ARG A 49 -16.52 -17.27 -26.45
C ARG A 49 -15.37 -18.24 -26.20
N LEU A 50 -14.80 -18.84 -27.25
CA LEU A 50 -13.64 -19.73 -27.14
C LEU A 50 -12.43 -19.01 -26.56
N VAL A 51 -12.15 -17.77 -26.98
CA VAL A 51 -11.07 -16.96 -26.41
C VAL A 51 -11.31 -16.69 -24.93
N THR A 52 -12.54 -16.32 -24.54
CA THR A 52 -12.86 -16.12 -23.12
C THR A 52 -12.74 -17.42 -22.32
N GLU A 53 -13.18 -18.56 -22.86
CA GLU A 53 -13.07 -19.85 -22.18
C GLU A 53 -11.61 -20.28 -22.03
N LEU A 54 -10.79 -20.09 -23.07
CA LEU A 54 -9.36 -20.38 -23.01
C LEU A 54 -8.64 -19.48 -22.01
N GLN A 55 -9.01 -18.20 -21.94
CA GLN A 55 -8.46 -17.29 -20.94
C GLN A 55 -8.87 -17.72 -19.52
N VAL A 56 -10.14 -18.03 -19.28
CA VAL A 56 -10.62 -18.52 -17.98
C VAL A 56 -9.92 -19.82 -17.61
N ARG A 57 -9.78 -20.77 -18.55
CA ARG A 57 -9.05 -22.03 -18.30
C ARG A 57 -7.57 -21.79 -18.02
N ARG A 58 -6.95 -20.82 -18.68
CA ARG A 58 -5.56 -20.44 -18.41
C ARG A 58 -5.42 -19.81 -17.03
N GLU A 59 -6.31 -18.89 -16.67
CA GLU A 59 -6.34 -18.27 -15.34
C GLU A 59 -6.57 -19.33 -14.25
N GLN A 60 -7.46 -20.29 -14.49
CA GLN A 60 -7.73 -21.39 -13.59
C GLN A 60 -6.52 -22.34 -13.48
N ALA A 61 -5.93 -22.76 -14.60
CA ALA A 61 -4.74 -23.62 -14.60
C ALA A 61 -3.53 -22.93 -13.94
N GLU A 62 -3.36 -21.62 -14.12
CA GLU A 62 -2.34 -20.84 -13.45
C GLU A 62 -2.63 -20.71 -11.95
N SER A 63 -3.89 -20.55 -11.56
CA SER A 63 -4.31 -20.53 -10.15
C SER A 63 -4.09 -21.88 -9.47
N ASP A 64 -4.41 -22.98 -10.16
CA ASP A 64 -4.20 -24.35 -9.66
C ASP A 64 -2.71 -24.65 -9.53
N LEU A 65 -1.90 -24.28 -10.53
CA LEU A 65 -0.44 -24.40 -10.46
C LEU A 65 0.14 -23.59 -9.29
N ARG A 66 -0.35 -22.36 -9.09
CA ARG A 66 0.04 -21.52 -7.95
C ARG A 66 -0.32 -22.16 -6.62
N LYS A 67 -1.51 -22.75 -6.51
CA LYS A 67 -1.94 -23.48 -5.33
C LYS A 67 -1.03 -24.68 -5.05
N ASP A 68 -0.72 -25.49 -6.06
CA ASP A 68 0.14 -26.66 -5.90
C ASP A 68 1.57 -26.27 -5.48
N ILE A 69 2.14 -25.21 -6.09
CA ILE A 69 3.45 -24.67 -5.69
C ILE A 69 3.41 -24.16 -4.25
N PHE A 70 2.34 -23.46 -3.88
CA PHE A 70 2.14 -22.94 -2.54
C PHE A 70 2.06 -24.06 -1.50
N ASP A 71 1.21 -25.07 -1.74
CA ASP A 71 1.00 -26.19 -0.82
C ASP A 71 2.32 -26.96 -0.62
N GLN A 72 3.07 -27.23 -1.70
CA GLN A 72 4.39 -27.88 -1.61
C GLN A 72 5.43 -27.04 -0.87
N ALA A 73 5.50 -25.73 -1.12
CA ALA A 73 6.46 -24.85 -0.47
C ALA A 73 6.12 -24.69 1.03
N LEU A 74 4.84 -24.54 1.36
CA LEU A 74 4.36 -24.42 2.72
C LEU A 74 4.55 -25.73 3.50
N GLU A 75 4.16 -26.86 2.92
CA GLU A 75 4.37 -28.17 3.53
C GLU A 75 5.85 -28.40 3.82
N LYS A 76 6.75 -28.12 2.87
CA LYS A 76 8.20 -28.26 3.11
C LYS A 76 8.71 -27.31 4.20
N LEU A 77 8.22 -26.08 4.25
CA LEU A 77 8.61 -25.09 5.27
C LEU A 77 8.18 -25.52 6.69
N LEU A 78 7.01 -26.17 6.81
CA LEU A 78 6.41 -26.59 8.07
C LEU A 78 6.83 -28.01 8.51
N THR A 79 7.03 -28.92 7.55
CA THR A 79 7.30 -30.35 7.79
C THR A 79 8.79 -30.66 7.95
N GLU A 80 9.72 -29.78 7.53
CA GLU A 80 11.15 -29.90 7.91
C GLU A 80 11.34 -29.62 9.42
N ASN A 81 10.97 -30.64 10.20
CA ASN A 81 11.20 -30.96 11.61
C ASN A 81 11.59 -29.85 12.58
N LEU A 82 10.63 -29.51 13.43
CA LEU A 82 10.72 -28.76 14.69
C LEU A 82 11.72 -29.33 15.72
N TYR A 83 12.38 -30.47 15.46
CA TYR A 83 13.19 -31.19 16.46
C TYR A 83 14.71 -31.22 16.18
N LYS A 84 15.18 -30.78 15.00
CA LYS A 84 16.61 -30.64 14.71
C LYS A 84 16.89 -29.39 13.88
N ILE A 85 16.97 -28.25 14.58
CA ILE A 85 17.34 -26.96 14.00
C ILE A 85 18.83 -27.05 13.63
N SER A 86 19.10 -27.44 12.38
CA SER A 86 20.45 -27.50 11.81
C SER A 86 20.63 -26.35 10.82
N ILE A 87 21.87 -25.86 10.71
CA ILE A 87 22.28 -24.79 9.77
C ILE A 87 21.90 -25.16 8.33
N GLU A 88 22.09 -26.43 7.93
CA GLU A 88 21.75 -26.91 6.58
C GLU A 88 20.23 -26.87 6.29
N ASN A 89 19.41 -27.27 7.27
CA ASN A 89 17.96 -27.23 7.14
C ASN A 89 17.45 -25.78 7.05
N PHE A 90 18.13 -24.84 7.74
CA PHE A 90 17.75 -23.44 7.68
C PHE A 90 17.89 -22.85 6.26
N SER A 91 18.99 -23.16 5.56
CA SER A 91 19.21 -22.73 4.18
C SER A 91 18.07 -23.17 3.25
N ARG A 92 17.62 -24.43 3.38
CA ARG A 92 16.49 -24.96 2.60
C ARG A 92 15.19 -24.23 2.93
N ARG A 93 14.89 -24.01 4.21
CA ARG A 93 13.68 -23.27 4.64
C ARG A 93 13.70 -21.82 4.15
N LEU A 94 14.86 -21.17 4.16
CA LEU A 94 15.03 -19.81 3.64
C LEU A 94 14.74 -19.76 2.13
N LEU A 95 15.24 -20.72 1.36
CA LEU A 95 14.97 -20.80 -0.08
C LEU A 95 13.48 -21.01 -0.39
N HIS A 96 12.79 -21.88 0.36
CA HIS A 96 11.35 -22.08 0.21
C HIS A 96 10.56 -20.81 0.59
N LEU A 97 10.99 -20.10 1.64
CA LEU A 97 10.41 -18.81 2.00
C LEU A 97 10.63 -17.78 0.88
N GLU A 98 11.80 -17.74 0.24
CA GLU A 98 12.06 -16.86 -0.90
C GLU A 98 11.12 -17.13 -2.06
N LEU A 99 10.97 -18.40 -2.46
CA LEU A 99 10.02 -18.79 -3.51
C LEU A 99 8.60 -18.39 -3.15
N LEU A 100 8.17 -18.64 -1.91
CA LEU A 100 6.83 -18.30 -1.46
C LEU A 100 6.62 -16.78 -1.42
N ALA A 101 7.58 -16.04 -0.89
CA ALA A 101 7.49 -14.60 -0.73
C ALA A 101 7.48 -13.84 -2.07
N LEU A 102 8.28 -14.28 -3.04
CA LEU A 102 8.35 -13.66 -4.37
C LEU A 102 7.11 -13.94 -5.22
N ASN A 103 6.47 -15.11 -5.06
CA ASN A 103 5.29 -15.47 -5.86
C ASN A 103 3.96 -15.10 -5.18
N PHE A 104 3.92 -15.09 -3.84
CA PHE A 104 2.68 -14.96 -3.07
C PHE A 104 2.69 -13.82 -2.05
N GLY A 105 3.75 -13.01 -2.01
CA GLY A 105 3.85 -11.92 -1.05
C GLY A 105 2.67 -10.93 -1.11
N ASP A 106 2.08 -10.76 -2.28
CA ASP A 106 0.94 -9.86 -2.49
C ASP A 106 -0.40 -10.44 -2.01
N THR A 107 -0.51 -11.76 -1.97
CA THR A 107 -1.78 -12.47 -1.70
C THR A 107 -1.88 -12.92 -0.24
N LEU A 108 -0.75 -13.26 0.40
CA LEU A 108 -0.72 -13.82 1.75
C LEU A 108 0.09 -12.95 2.71
N SER A 109 -0.35 -12.90 3.97
CA SER A 109 0.45 -12.36 5.07
C SER A 109 1.65 -13.29 5.37
N ILE A 110 2.79 -13.04 4.74
CA ILE A 110 4.02 -13.81 4.96
C ILE A 110 4.80 -13.35 6.20
N SER A 111 4.47 -12.19 6.78
CA SER A 111 5.12 -11.63 7.98
C SER A 111 5.30 -12.63 9.15
N PRO A 112 4.29 -13.44 9.53
CA PRO A 112 4.45 -14.42 10.60
C PRO A 112 5.53 -15.47 10.31
N LEU A 113 5.72 -15.83 9.04
CA LEU A 113 6.76 -16.80 8.63
C LEU A 113 8.15 -16.19 8.77
N PHE A 114 8.35 -14.95 8.31
CA PHE A 114 9.61 -14.22 8.51
C PHE A 114 9.95 -14.09 9.99
N ASN A 115 8.96 -13.71 10.81
CA ASN A 115 9.11 -13.59 12.25
C ASN A 115 9.46 -14.93 12.91
N LYS A 116 8.84 -16.03 12.46
CA LYS A 116 9.14 -17.37 12.96
C LYS A 116 10.56 -17.80 12.58
N LEU A 117 10.98 -17.63 11.33
CA LEU A 117 12.35 -17.96 10.90
C LEU A 117 13.39 -17.10 11.62
N ASN A 118 13.13 -15.82 11.83
CA ASN A 118 14.03 -14.94 12.58
C ASN A 118 14.17 -15.36 14.06
N LYS A 119 13.07 -15.83 14.67
CA LYS A 119 13.12 -16.43 16.02
C LYS A 119 13.89 -17.74 16.04
N ASP A 120 13.65 -18.61 15.04
CA ASP A 120 14.37 -19.88 14.91
C ASP A 120 15.89 -19.66 14.73
N LEU A 121 16.29 -18.62 13.97
CA LEU A 121 17.70 -18.21 13.84
C LEU A 121 18.33 -17.80 15.18
N ALA A 122 17.57 -17.14 16.05
CA ALA A 122 18.05 -16.71 17.36
C ALA A 122 18.18 -17.88 18.35
N MET A 123 17.50 -19.01 18.10
CA MET A 123 17.54 -20.21 18.95
C MET A 123 18.62 -21.22 18.53
N LEU A 124 19.33 -20.98 17.43
CA LEU A 124 20.37 -21.88 16.94
C LEU A 124 21.55 -21.96 17.94
N PRO A 125 22.01 -23.17 18.30
CA PRO A 125 23.18 -23.34 19.15
C PRO A 125 24.43 -22.85 18.41
N VAL A 126 25.16 -21.92 19.02
CA VAL A 126 26.39 -21.36 18.48
C VAL A 126 27.58 -22.12 19.05
N ASN A 127 28.10 -23.08 18.29
CA ASN A 127 29.21 -23.93 18.76
C ASN A 127 30.57 -23.42 18.28
N SER A 128 30.63 -22.77 17.11
CA SER A 128 31.85 -22.26 16.51
C SER A 128 31.75 -20.78 16.11
N VAL A 129 32.91 -20.16 15.84
CA VAL A 129 32.97 -18.79 15.28
C VAL A 129 32.38 -18.74 13.87
N ASP A 130 32.53 -19.81 13.09
CA ASP A 130 31.99 -19.92 11.73
C ASP A 130 30.45 -19.95 11.73
N ASP A 131 29.84 -20.63 12.71
CA ASP A 131 28.38 -20.63 12.91
C ASP A 131 27.83 -19.21 13.16
N ARG A 132 28.59 -18.34 13.85
CA ARG A 132 28.19 -16.94 14.08
C ARG A 132 28.15 -16.14 12.78
N VAL A 133 29.12 -16.38 11.90
CA VAL A 133 29.22 -15.70 10.60
C VAL A 133 28.06 -16.14 9.71
N THR A 134 27.81 -17.44 9.62
CA THR A 134 26.71 -18.00 8.81
C THR A 134 25.34 -17.55 9.31
N ILE A 135 25.09 -17.51 10.62
CA ILE A 135 23.83 -17.00 11.20
C ILE A 135 23.63 -15.51 10.84
N ARG A 136 24.69 -14.69 10.88
CA ARG A 136 24.61 -13.28 10.45
C ARG A 136 24.29 -13.16 8.97
N GLU A 137 24.90 -14.00 8.14
CA GLU A 137 24.63 -14.03 6.71
C GLU A 137 23.17 -14.38 6.43
N TYR A 138 22.65 -15.44 7.04
CA TYR A 138 21.24 -15.83 6.90
C TYR A 138 20.27 -14.76 7.39
N ARG A 139 20.57 -14.09 8.51
CA ARG A 139 19.76 -12.96 8.98
C ARG A 139 19.77 -11.81 7.99
N SER A 140 20.94 -11.48 7.42
CA SER A 140 21.07 -10.46 6.38
C SER A 140 20.29 -10.84 5.12
N GLN A 141 20.38 -12.10 4.69
CA GLN A 141 19.62 -12.62 3.55
C GLN A 141 18.11 -12.53 3.79
N LEU A 142 17.62 -12.99 4.95
CA LEU A 142 16.21 -12.91 5.34
C LEU A 142 15.69 -11.46 5.35
N GLN A 143 16.48 -10.53 5.90
CA GLN A 143 16.16 -9.10 5.89
C GLN A 143 16.16 -8.52 4.47
N SER A 144 17.12 -8.90 3.62
CA SER A 144 17.18 -8.46 2.23
C SER A 144 15.98 -8.95 1.42
N LEU A 145 15.53 -10.18 1.65
CA LEU A 145 14.34 -10.76 1.05
C LEU A 145 13.09 -10.00 1.48
N ALA A 146 12.92 -9.76 2.78
CA ALA A 146 11.79 -9.00 3.30
C ALA A 146 11.76 -7.57 2.72
N LYS A 147 12.91 -6.90 2.64
CA LYS A 147 13.04 -5.59 1.99
C LYS A 147 12.63 -5.63 0.52
N ARG A 148 13.05 -6.64 -0.25
CA ARG A 148 12.68 -6.81 -1.66
C ARG A 148 11.17 -6.93 -1.82
N VAL A 149 10.53 -7.76 -0.98
CA VAL A 149 9.08 -7.95 -1.02
C VAL A 149 8.35 -6.66 -0.62
N ALA A 150 8.73 -6.03 0.48
CA ALA A 150 8.15 -4.77 0.92
C ALA A 150 8.31 -3.68 -0.15
N SER A 151 9.48 -3.57 -0.78
CA SER A 151 9.74 -2.59 -1.85
C SER A 151 8.94 -2.88 -3.12
N ALA A 152 8.75 -4.14 -3.50
CA ALA A 152 7.92 -4.52 -4.63
C ALA A 152 6.44 -4.16 -4.39
N GLN A 153 5.93 -4.47 -3.20
CA GLN A 153 4.58 -4.10 -2.78
C GLN A 153 4.39 -2.59 -2.75
N LEU A 154 5.39 -1.88 -2.21
CA LEU A 154 5.38 -0.43 -2.08
C LEU A 154 5.37 0.24 -3.45
N SER A 155 6.22 -0.21 -4.38
CA SER A 155 6.24 0.27 -5.77
C SER A 155 4.89 0.08 -6.46
N PHE A 156 4.20 -1.05 -6.22
CA PHE A 156 2.87 -1.29 -6.76
C PHE A 156 1.83 -0.30 -6.21
N ILE A 157 1.76 -0.10 -4.89
CA ILE A 157 0.77 0.83 -4.30
C ILE A 157 1.10 2.30 -4.59
N GLU A 158 2.37 2.63 -4.83
CA GLU A 158 2.80 3.98 -5.21
C GLU A 158 2.34 4.40 -6.59
N GLN A 159 2.17 3.44 -7.51
CA GLN A 159 1.59 3.73 -8.84
C GLN A 159 0.12 4.17 -8.75
N HIS A 160 -0.55 3.81 -7.66
CA HIS A 160 -1.99 4.03 -7.45
C HIS A 160 -2.29 4.88 -6.21
N GLY A 161 -1.27 5.50 -5.62
CA GLY A 161 -1.38 6.18 -4.34
C GLY A 161 -0.41 7.34 -4.23
N GLN A 162 -0.50 8.07 -3.11
CA GLN A 162 0.39 9.18 -2.81
C GLN A 162 1.40 8.75 -1.74
N SER A 163 2.69 8.79 -2.08
CA SER A 163 3.77 8.47 -1.16
C SER A 163 4.36 9.69 -0.46
N PHE A 164 5.07 9.42 0.62
CA PHE A 164 5.99 10.33 1.28
C PHE A 164 7.12 9.55 1.93
N GLU A 165 8.25 10.21 2.08
CA GLU A 165 9.43 9.65 2.72
C GLU A 165 9.77 10.47 3.95
N ILE A 166 10.06 9.77 5.03
CA ILE A 166 10.46 10.31 6.33
C ILE A 166 11.91 9.88 6.56
N ILE A 167 12.78 10.85 6.79
CA ILE A 167 14.21 10.62 7.07
C ILE A 167 14.50 11.12 8.48
N ILE A 168 14.96 10.22 9.34
CA ILE A 168 15.24 10.47 10.75
C ILE A 168 16.76 10.34 10.96
N PRO A 169 17.46 11.41 11.37
CA PRO A 169 18.84 11.33 11.79
C PRO A 169 18.95 10.60 13.14
N LEU A 170 19.84 9.61 13.19
CA LEU A 170 20.20 8.87 14.39
C LEU A 170 21.42 9.56 15.02
N SER A 171 21.16 10.56 15.86
CA SER A 171 22.23 11.27 16.57
C SER A 171 22.71 10.45 17.77
N GLU A 172 24.03 10.43 18.00
CA GLU A 172 24.63 9.78 19.18
C GLU A 172 24.14 10.38 20.50
N ALA A 173 23.70 11.64 20.50
CA ALA A 173 23.15 12.30 21.68
C ALA A 173 21.89 11.61 22.26
N TYR A 174 21.19 10.82 21.44
CA TYR A 174 19.98 10.10 21.84
C TYR A 174 20.20 8.58 21.91
N ALA A 175 21.45 8.12 21.77
CA ALA A 175 21.79 6.71 21.87
C ALA A 175 21.84 6.29 23.34
N VAL A 176 21.07 5.27 23.70
CA VAL A 176 21.18 4.55 24.96
C VAL A 176 21.85 3.22 24.65
N GLU A 177 23.02 2.98 25.26
CA GLU A 177 23.71 1.69 25.21
C GLU A 177 23.08 0.75 26.23
N LEU A 178 22.66 -0.45 25.81
CA LEU A 178 22.09 -1.44 26.71
C LEU A 178 23.22 -2.26 27.34
N GLU A 179 23.34 -2.22 28.67
CA GLU A 179 24.44 -2.87 29.42
C GLU A 179 24.39 -4.42 29.40
N ASP A 180 23.27 -5.03 29.02
CA ASP A 180 22.96 -6.44 29.35
C ASP A 180 22.99 -7.46 28.18
N SER A 181 23.71 -7.23 27.08
CA SER A 181 23.75 -8.24 26.00
C SER A 181 25.15 -8.65 25.56
N GLU A 182 25.47 -9.93 25.75
CA GLU A 182 26.65 -10.64 25.21
C GLU A 182 26.82 -10.54 23.68
N LEU A 183 25.86 -9.91 22.97
CA LEU A 183 26.01 -9.39 21.61
C LEU A 183 26.47 -7.92 21.63
N GLN A 184 27.64 -7.65 22.22
CA GLN A 184 28.25 -6.33 22.41
C GLN A 184 28.54 -5.48 21.15
N SER A 185 28.08 -5.87 19.95
CA SER A 185 28.36 -5.13 18.72
C SER A 185 27.15 -4.45 18.05
N CYS A 186 25.95 -4.46 18.66
CA CYS A 186 24.79 -3.81 18.03
C CYS A 186 23.81 -3.08 18.97
N ALA A 187 24.02 -3.12 20.29
CA ALA A 187 22.98 -2.81 21.28
C ALA A 187 22.81 -1.29 21.54
N ARG A 188 22.41 -0.56 20.50
CA ARG A 188 22.01 0.85 20.60
C ARG A 188 20.53 1.00 20.34
N THR A 189 19.83 1.61 21.29
CA THR A 189 18.47 2.09 21.12
C THR A 189 18.50 3.61 21.09
N TYR A 190 17.93 4.20 20.05
CA TYR A 190 17.76 5.64 19.92
C TYR A 190 16.33 6.03 20.29
N TYR A 191 16.15 7.17 20.95
CA TYR A 191 14.83 7.73 21.29
C TYR A 191 13.93 6.77 22.12
N SER A 192 14.48 6.20 23.19
CA SER A 192 13.70 5.33 24.10
C SER A 192 13.07 6.13 25.24
N GLY A 193 11.85 5.75 25.64
CA GLY A 193 11.10 6.39 26.73
C GLY A 193 10.44 7.71 26.34
N ASP A 194 10.50 8.71 27.23
CA ASP A 194 9.87 10.03 27.05
C ASP A 194 10.57 10.91 26.00
N ASN A 195 11.77 10.50 25.56
CA ASN A 195 12.56 11.21 24.55
C ASN A 195 12.13 10.81 23.14
N GLN A 196 10.91 11.23 22.75
CA GLN A 196 10.41 11.06 21.40
C GLN A 196 11.24 11.89 20.41
N TYR A 197 11.43 11.39 19.19
CA TYR A 197 12.09 12.16 18.14
C TYR A 197 11.26 13.41 17.82
N LYS A 198 11.78 14.58 18.21
CA LYS A 198 11.23 15.89 17.83
C LYS A 198 11.71 16.24 16.44
N TRP A 199 10.77 16.35 15.51
CA TRP A 199 11.05 16.70 14.14
C TRP A 199 11.62 18.13 14.03
N PRO A 200 12.61 18.37 13.14
CA PRO A 200 13.01 19.72 12.77
C PRO A 200 11.94 20.34 11.86
N ASP A 201 10.98 21.04 12.45
CA ASP A 201 9.84 21.69 11.78
C ASP A 201 10.28 22.61 10.62
N ASP A 202 11.45 23.23 10.75
CA ASP A 202 12.02 24.20 9.83
C ASP A 202 12.60 23.56 8.54
N GLN A 203 13.03 22.29 8.58
CA GLN A 203 13.64 21.63 7.43
C GLN A 203 12.60 20.95 6.51
N ILE A 204 11.46 20.52 7.07
CA ILE A 204 10.38 19.86 6.32
C ILE A 204 9.55 20.88 5.54
N LEU A 205 9.25 22.05 6.12
CA LEU A 205 8.56 23.14 5.42
C LEU A 205 9.31 23.56 4.15
N ASN A 206 10.64 23.60 4.20
CA ASN A 206 11.47 23.95 3.05
C ASN A 206 11.53 22.85 1.97
N SER A 207 11.40 21.58 2.34
CA SER A 207 11.42 20.46 1.38
C SER A 207 10.05 20.18 0.75
N LEU A 208 8.95 20.44 1.48
CA LEU A 208 7.59 20.28 0.97
C LEU A 208 7.10 21.45 0.12
N TYR A 209 7.48 22.70 0.44
CA TYR A 209 6.99 23.88 -0.28
C TYR A 209 7.89 24.38 -1.41
N GLY A 210 9.08 23.80 -1.59
CA GLY A 210 9.98 24.16 -2.67
C GLY A 210 10.57 25.56 -2.52
N SER A 211 11.89 25.63 -2.56
CA SER A 211 12.65 26.88 -2.62
C SER A 211 12.27 27.68 -3.88
N ASN A 212 11.25 28.53 -3.77
CA ASN A 212 10.89 29.56 -4.75
C ASN A 212 10.55 30.92 -4.10
N SER A 213 10.87 31.13 -2.82
CA SER A 213 10.97 32.48 -2.25
C SER A 213 12.43 32.87 -2.09
N LYS A 214 12.93 33.63 -3.05
CA LYS A 214 14.01 34.60 -2.77
C LYS A 214 13.46 35.61 -1.75
N THR A 215 13.62 35.33 -0.47
CA THR A 215 13.46 36.33 0.59
C THR A 215 14.71 36.34 1.45
N SER A 216 15.55 37.31 1.10
CA SER A 216 16.60 37.98 1.86
C SER A 216 16.98 37.41 3.22
N SER A 217 18.25 37.02 3.29
CA SER A 217 19.06 36.90 4.49
C SER A 217 18.80 38.03 5.50
N VAL A 218 18.29 37.67 6.67
CA VAL A 218 18.48 38.45 7.91
C VAL A 218 19.39 37.61 8.79
N SER A 219 20.61 38.10 8.98
CA SER A 219 21.60 37.54 9.90
C SER A 219 21.14 37.75 11.35
N VAL A 220 20.89 36.67 12.08
CA VAL A 220 20.75 36.70 13.54
C VAL A 220 22.09 36.29 14.17
N PRO A 221 22.60 37.00 15.19
CA PRO A 221 23.94 36.78 15.73
C PRO A 221 23.98 35.53 16.60
N SER A 222 25.08 34.78 16.48
CA SER A 222 25.50 33.72 17.37
C SER A 222 25.59 34.23 18.81
N THR A 223 24.87 33.58 19.74
CA THR A 223 25.12 33.75 21.18
C THR A 223 25.10 32.39 21.86
N GLU A 224 26.31 31.98 22.26
CA GLU A 224 26.76 31.18 23.41
C GLU A 224 25.81 30.15 24.07
N HIS A 225 26.35 28.93 24.17
CA HIS A 225 25.91 27.82 25.02
C HIS A 225 25.73 28.21 26.51
N PRO A 226 24.72 27.63 27.17
CA PRO A 226 24.84 27.17 28.55
C PRO A 226 24.75 25.64 28.66
N SER A 227 25.54 25.12 29.60
CA SER A 227 25.64 23.72 30.01
C SER A 227 24.37 23.24 30.75
N PRO A 228 24.00 21.94 30.71
CA PRO A 228 22.79 21.45 31.36
C PRO A 228 23.10 20.94 32.78
N ALA A 229 22.61 21.64 33.78
CA ALA A 229 22.40 21.07 35.11
C ALA A 229 21.12 21.67 35.70
N ASP A 230 20.26 20.76 36.16
CA ASP A 230 19.16 20.95 37.09
C ASP A 230 17.80 21.43 36.55
N ASN A 231 16.80 20.59 36.83
CA ASN A 231 15.34 20.76 36.73
C ASN A 231 14.68 20.62 35.35
N ILE A 232 14.29 19.40 34.99
CA ILE A 232 13.12 19.16 34.13
C ILE A 232 12.32 17.98 34.71
N ASP A 233 11.43 18.30 35.65
CA ASP A 233 10.31 17.45 36.09
C ASP A 233 8.99 18.07 35.60
N GLN A 234 9.01 18.54 34.35
CA GLN A 234 7.81 18.93 33.61
C GLN A 234 7.89 18.22 32.26
N GLY A 235 7.08 17.18 32.09
CA GLY A 235 6.85 16.56 30.80
C GLY A 235 6.34 17.60 29.83
N ILE A 236 7.25 18.15 29.03
CA ILE A 236 6.94 18.99 27.89
C ILE A 236 6.33 18.06 26.83
N GLN A 237 5.01 17.85 26.91
CA GLN A 237 4.21 17.35 25.79
C GLN A 237 4.14 18.48 24.75
N GLU A 238 5.18 18.58 23.94
CA GLU A 238 5.20 19.43 22.75
C GLU A 238 4.58 18.67 21.59
N TRP A 239 3.42 19.14 21.15
CA TRP A 239 2.66 18.62 20.02
C TRP A 239 3.27 19.18 18.74
N ILE A 240 3.83 18.32 17.91
CA ILE A 240 4.40 18.73 16.63
C ILE A 240 3.48 18.24 15.52
N TYR A 241 2.85 19.21 14.85
CA TYR A 241 1.90 19.03 13.77
C TYR A 241 2.62 18.81 12.45
N GLU A 242 2.65 17.58 11.95
CA GLU A 242 2.90 17.35 10.52
C GLU A 242 1.58 17.61 9.75
N THR A 243 1.19 18.88 9.61
CA THR A 243 0.11 19.25 8.67
C THR A 243 0.65 19.25 7.24
N GLY A 244 1.03 18.08 6.75
CA GLY A 244 0.98 17.81 5.32
C GLY A 244 -0.49 17.70 4.93
N LEU A 245 -1.16 18.84 4.72
CA LEU A 245 -2.51 18.88 4.15
C LEU A 245 -2.45 18.24 2.74
N LYS A 246 -2.65 16.93 2.68
CA LYS A 246 -2.69 16.17 1.44
C LYS A 246 -4.15 15.95 1.07
N THR A 247 -4.57 16.57 -0.03
CA THR A 247 -5.91 16.40 -0.59
C THR A 247 -5.96 15.08 -1.35
N LEU A 248 -6.29 14.00 -0.65
CA LEU A 248 -6.68 12.73 -1.27
C LEU A 248 -8.19 12.64 -1.14
N SER A 249 -8.91 12.40 -2.25
CA SER A 249 -10.38 12.43 -2.32
C SER A 249 -11.04 13.80 -2.04
N GLY A 250 -10.28 14.91 -2.06
CA GLY A 250 -10.78 16.25 -1.77
C GLY A 250 -10.97 16.55 -0.27
N ILE A 251 -10.68 15.58 0.60
CA ILE A 251 -10.71 15.75 2.06
C ILE A 251 -9.29 16.07 2.52
N SER A 252 -9.15 17.16 3.27
CA SER A 252 -7.89 17.53 3.91
C SER A 252 -7.71 16.71 5.17
N ARG A 253 -6.55 16.09 5.35
CA ARG A 253 -6.22 15.32 6.55
C ARG A 253 -4.93 15.82 7.17
N ALA A 254 -4.88 15.81 8.51
CA ALA A 254 -3.63 15.96 9.25
C ALA A 254 -3.21 14.59 9.78
N ILE A 255 -1.95 14.23 9.57
CA ILE A 255 -1.37 12.96 10.02
C ILE A 255 -0.27 13.31 11.01
N GLU A 256 -0.44 12.90 12.26
CA GLU A 256 0.57 13.03 13.30
C GLU A 256 1.32 11.70 13.40
N ILE A 257 2.64 11.73 13.29
CA ILE A 257 3.50 10.54 13.36
C ILE A 257 4.50 10.73 14.48
N ASN A 258 4.40 9.86 15.48
CA ASN A 258 5.26 9.83 16.64
C ASN A 258 6.12 8.56 16.63
N ILE A 259 7.43 8.71 16.82
CA ILE A 259 8.41 7.65 16.64
C ILE A 259 9.23 7.50 17.91
N SER A 260 9.27 6.28 18.43
CA SER A 260 10.02 5.91 19.63
C SER A 260 10.73 4.57 19.47
N ASP A 261 11.64 4.26 20.39
CA ASP A 261 12.28 2.95 20.56
C ASP A 261 12.96 2.41 19.30
N ILE A 262 13.75 3.24 18.62
CA ILE A 262 14.49 2.84 17.43
C ILE A 262 15.64 1.92 17.84
N ASN A 263 15.50 0.62 17.61
CA ASN A 263 16.48 -0.40 17.95
C ASN A 263 17.30 -0.81 16.71
N THR A 264 18.63 -0.58 16.74
CA THR A 264 19.49 -0.90 15.59
C THR A 264 19.88 -2.38 15.50
N CYS A 265 19.88 -3.15 16.60
CA CYS A 265 20.07 -4.61 16.57
C CYS A 265 18.90 -5.33 15.89
N THR A 266 17.68 -5.05 16.36
CA THR A 266 16.46 -5.67 15.85
C THR A 266 15.99 -5.02 14.56
N LYS A 267 16.55 -3.85 14.22
CA LYS A 267 16.16 -3.05 13.07
C LYS A 267 14.65 -2.79 13.07
N SER A 268 14.16 -2.33 14.21
CA SER A 268 12.76 -2.03 14.43
C SER A 268 12.58 -0.77 15.25
N MET A 269 11.40 -0.18 15.17
CA MET A 269 11.01 1.00 15.94
C MET A 269 9.51 0.99 16.20
N THR A 270 9.07 1.73 17.21
CA THR A 270 7.65 1.91 17.49
C THR A 270 7.16 3.17 16.80
N VAL A 271 6.07 3.06 16.04
CA VAL A 271 5.42 4.19 15.37
C VAL A 271 3.99 4.29 15.87
N SER A 272 3.62 5.49 16.35
CA SER A 272 2.25 5.85 16.69
C SER A 272 1.76 6.89 15.70
N ILE A 273 0.57 6.66 15.14
CA ILE A 273 -0.02 7.53 14.13
C ILE A 273 -1.39 7.98 14.61
N SER A 274 -1.65 9.28 14.53
CA SER A 274 -2.97 9.87 14.73
C SER A 274 -3.41 10.53 13.44
N ILE A 275 -4.60 10.19 12.93
CA ILE A 275 -5.13 10.78 11.69
C ILE A 275 -6.38 11.57 12.04
N HIS A 276 -6.36 12.84 11.65
CA HIS A 276 -7.45 13.79 11.87
C HIS A 276 -8.05 14.18 10.52
N ASP A 277 -9.33 13.87 10.32
CA ASP A 277 -10.10 14.35 9.18
C ASP A 277 -10.46 15.83 9.43
N CYS A 278 -10.09 16.71 8.49
CA CYS A 278 -10.45 18.12 8.52
C CYS A 278 -11.57 18.40 7.52
N ASP A 279 -12.80 18.05 7.88
CA ASP A 279 -13.99 18.43 7.12
C ASP A 279 -14.34 19.90 7.38
N LEU A 280 -13.74 20.83 6.63
CA LEU A 280 -14.14 22.24 6.66
C LEU A 280 -14.60 22.69 5.27
N PRO A 281 -15.93 22.66 4.99
CA PRO A 281 -16.46 22.98 3.67
C PRO A 281 -16.43 24.48 3.31
N ASN A 282 -15.95 25.40 4.15
CA ASN A 282 -15.99 26.83 3.81
C ASN A 282 -15.14 27.80 4.66
N GLN A 283 -14.11 27.33 5.37
CA GLN A 283 -13.19 28.22 6.08
C GLN A 283 -11.77 27.89 5.66
N THR A 284 -10.97 28.94 5.46
CA THR A 284 -9.56 28.90 5.07
C THR A 284 -8.83 27.77 5.81
N ALA A 285 -7.96 27.05 5.08
CA ALA A 285 -7.20 25.87 5.52
C ALA A 285 -6.34 26.06 6.80
N GLU A 286 -6.38 27.24 7.43
CA GLU A 286 -5.71 27.59 8.69
C GLU A 286 -6.40 27.02 9.95
N ARG A 287 -7.50 26.25 9.83
CA ARG A 287 -8.28 25.74 10.98
C ARG A 287 -8.50 24.21 11.02
N CYS A 288 -7.60 23.38 10.48
CA CYS A 288 -7.37 22.09 11.14
C CYS A 288 -6.92 22.40 12.59
N PRO A 289 -7.24 21.58 13.61
CA PRO A 289 -7.00 21.96 15.00
C PRO A 289 -5.50 22.13 15.26
N GLN A 290 -4.97 23.34 15.03
CA GLN A 290 -4.06 23.93 15.98
C GLN A 290 -4.90 24.06 17.23
N GLN A 291 -4.75 23.10 18.13
CA GLN A 291 -5.29 23.17 19.47
C GLN A 291 -4.53 24.29 20.18
N LYS A 292 -4.85 25.55 19.80
CA LYS A 292 -4.40 26.73 20.53
C LYS A 292 -4.85 26.51 21.95
N ASN A 293 -3.89 26.43 22.85
CA ASN A 293 -4.04 26.49 24.30
C ASN A 293 -5.13 27.51 24.66
N THR A 294 -6.37 27.05 24.79
CA THR A 294 -7.48 27.82 25.33
C THR A 294 -7.61 27.42 26.79
N SER A 295 -6.51 27.53 27.53
CA SER A 295 -6.49 27.37 28.98
C SER A 295 -6.90 28.64 29.73
N LEU A 296 -7.38 29.70 29.06
CA LEU A 296 -7.76 30.96 29.74
C LEU A 296 -9.03 31.67 29.24
N LEU A 297 -9.61 31.28 28.10
CA LEU A 297 -10.81 31.95 27.54
C LEU A 297 -12.09 31.09 27.52
N SER A 298 -12.00 29.79 27.81
CA SER A 298 -13.16 28.91 27.92
C SER A 298 -14.03 29.18 29.17
N HIS A 299 -13.52 29.96 30.13
CA HIS A 299 -14.28 30.35 31.32
C HIS A 299 -15.19 31.58 31.17
N LEU A 300 -15.11 32.32 30.04
CA LEU A 300 -15.86 33.58 29.88
C LEU A 300 -17.08 33.51 28.95
N PHE A 301 -17.33 32.37 28.31
CA PHE A 301 -18.51 32.17 27.46
C PHE A 301 -19.20 30.85 27.79
N GLN A 302 -19.65 30.73 29.04
CA GLN A 302 -20.57 29.68 29.45
C GLN A 302 -22.00 30.16 29.14
N ARG A 303 -22.42 29.92 27.89
CA ARG A 303 -23.80 30.05 27.47
C ARG A 303 -24.30 28.64 27.19
N ASP A 304 -25.26 28.22 28.00
CA ASP A 304 -25.86 26.90 28.01
C ASP A 304 -26.67 26.66 26.72
N ASP A 305 -25.98 26.31 25.63
CA ASP A 305 -26.59 25.58 24.51
C ASP A 305 -25.81 24.28 24.32
N GLU A 306 -26.45 23.19 24.73
CA GLU A 306 -25.95 21.82 24.77
C GLU A 306 -25.83 21.23 23.35
N LEU A 307 -25.10 21.90 22.46
CA LEU A 307 -24.72 21.34 21.17
C LEU A 307 -23.55 20.39 21.41
N LYS A 308 -23.85 19.08 21.51
CA LYS A 308 -22.86 18.00 21.50
C LYS A 308 -21.95 18.18 20.29
N THR A 309 -20.83 18.85 20.50
CA THR A 309 -19.75 18.96 19.53
C THR A 309 -19.07 17.60 19.58
N GLU A 310 -19.52 16.67 18.74
CA GLU A 310 -18.82 15.40 18.53
C GLU A 310 -17.39 15.77 18.09
N SER A 311 -16.43 15.49 18.97
CA SER A 311 -15.02 15.72 18.67
C SER A 311 -14.66 14.97 17.38
N PRO A 312 -13.89 15.58 16.46
CA PRO A 312 -13.47 14.92 15.24
C PRO A 312 -12.86 13.56 15.59
N GLN A 313 -13.39 12.48 15.01
CA GLN A 313 -12.97 11.12 15.30
C GLN A 313 -11.51 10.93 14.86
N ALA A 314 -10.58 11.12 15.79
CA ALA A 314 -9.17 10.85 15.54
C ALA A 314 -8.95 9.33 15.58
N THR A 315 -8.47 8.77 14.48
CA THR A 315 -8.06 7.36 14.45
C THR A 315 -6.62 7.28 14.90
N ARG A 316 -6.37 6.73 16.09
CA ARG A 316 -5.03 6.50 16.62
C ARG A 316 -4.64 5.03 16.52
N SER A 317 -3.44 4.76 16.01
CA SER A 317 -2.90 3.41 15.89
C SER A 317 -1.43 3.39 16.25
N THR A 318 -1.02 2.43 17.07
CA THR A 318 0.37 2.23 17.48
C THR A 318 0.80 0.83 17.11
N PHE A 319 1.93 0.72 16.41
CA PHE A 319 2.49 -0.58 16.05
C PHE A 319 4.01 -0.53 16.05
N LYS A 320 4.61 -1.71 16.26
CA LYS A 320 6.04 -1.93 16.12
C LYS A 320 6.34 -2.19 14.66
N LEU A 321 7.17 -1.35 14.06
CA LEU A 321 7.60 -1.43 12.68
C LEU A 321 8.97 -2.11 12.56
N ASP A 322 9.05 -3.16 11.77
CA ASP A 322 10.27 -3.89 11.43
C ASP A 322 10.35 -4.11 9.91
N TYR A 323 11.41 -4.80 9.44
CA TYR A 323 11.53 -5.15 8.02
C TYR A 323 10.54 -6.21 7.55
N PHE A 324 9.82 -6.85 8.46
CA PHE A 324 8.84 -7.89 8.17
C PHE A 324 7.40 -7.35 8.14
N ASN A 325 7.22 -6.03 8.26
CA ASN A 325 5.95 -5.37 7.99
C ASN A 325 5.79 -5.06 6.50
N PHE A 326 4.68 -5.52 5.93
CA PHE A 326 4.45 -5.52 4.49
C PHE A 326 3.32 -4.56 4.10
N PRO A 327 3.55 -3.55 3.25
CA PRO A 327 2.59 -2.45 3.06
C PRO A 327 1.18 -2.83 2.60
N LYS A 328 1.07 -3.84 1.73
CA LYS A 328 -0.24 -4.29 1.20
C LYS A 328 -1.08 -5.04 2.22
N VAL A 329 -0.45 -5.56 3.28
CA VAL A 329 -1.08 -6.40 4.31
C VAL A 329 -1.23 -5.63 5.62
N ASP A 330 -0.17 -4.95 6.05
CA ASP A 330 -0.10 -4.19 7.30
C ASP A 330 -0.38 -2.71 7.00
N ASN A 331 -1.67 -2.39 6.92
CA ASN A 331 -2.16 -1.03 6.70
C ASN A 331 -3.32 -0.69 7.62
N THR A 332 -3.50 0.61 7.83
CA THR A 332 -4.58 1.19 8.62
C THR A 332 -5.67 1.68 7.68
N ARG A 333 -6.92 1.30 7.93
CA ARG A 333 -8.06 1.79 7.16
C ARG A 333 -8.35 3.24 7.55
N LEU A 334 -8.58 4.07 6.55
CA LEU A 334 -8.99 5.47 6.70
C LEU A 334 -10.47 5.62 6.33
N SER A 335 -11.02 6.80 6.59
CA SER A 335 -12.31 7.21 6.02
C SER A 335 -12.26 7.23 4.48
N SER A 336 -13.42 7.18 3.83
CA SER A 336 -13.54 7.24 2.36
C SER A 336 -12.84 6.13 1.57
N ASN A 337 -12.82 4.90 2.08
CA ASN A 337 -12.30 3.73 1.37
C ASN A 337 -10.80 3.80 1.03
N GLN A 338 -10.04 4.55 1.82
CA GLN A 338 -8.60 4.68 1.66
C GLN A 338 -7.85 3.92 2.74
N ARG A 339 -6.58 3.67 2.49
CA ARG A 339 -5.68 2.97 3.39
C ARG A 339 -4.39 3.74 3.52
N PHE A 340 -3.86 3.71 4.73
CA PHE A 340 -2.56 4.23 5.06
C PHE A 340 -1.63 3.07 5.37
N SER A 341 -0.48 3.02 4.73
CA SER A 341 0.59 2.11 5.11
C SER A 341 1.88 2.87 5.35
N ILE A 342 2.67 2.40 6.31
CA ILE A 342 4.03 2.86 6.55
C ILE A 342 4.96 1.65 6.63
N SER A 343 6.14 1.78 6.04
CA SER A 343 7.14 0.73 6.02
C SER A 343 8.52 1.26 6.34
N LEU A 344 9.29 0.43 7.03
CA LEU A 344 10.69 0.74 7.32
C LEU A 344 11.54 0.40 6.10
N HIS A 345 12.09 1.43 5.47
CA HIS A 345 12.92 1.24 4.28
C HIS A 345 14.34 0.84 4.66
N THR A 346 15.00 1.60 5.55
CA THR A 346 16.37 1.30 6.00
C THR A 346 16.67 1.95 7.33
N ILE A 347 17.41 1.24 8.19
CA ILE A 347 18.09 1.79 9.37
C ILE A 347 19.59 1.55 9.20
N ASP A 348 20.30 2.60 8.79
CA ASP A 348 21.76 2.60 8.66
C ASP A 348 22.38 3.20 9.93
N ASP A 349 23.13 2.38 10.66
CA ASP A 349 23.85 2.78 11.89
C ASP A 349 25.34 3.10 11.58
N ASN A 350 25.78 2.84 10.34
CA ASN A 350 27.20 2.92 9.98
C ASN A 350 27.56 4.28 9.38
N LYS A 351 27.16 4.53 8.13
CA LYS A 351 27.73 5.62 7.33
C LYS A 351 26.96 6.92 7.48
N GLN A 352 25.64 6.83 7.38
CA GLN A 352 24.78 8.02 7.34
C GLN A 352 23.99 8.21 8.63
N LYS A 353 24.00 7.23 9.55
CA LYS A 353 23.27 7.24 10.82
C LYS A 353 21.85 7.77 10.63
N LEU A 354 21.07 7.08 9.81
CA LEU A 354 19.72 7.51 9.47
C LEU A 354 18.75 6.33 9.39
N ALA A 355 17.51 6.60 9.77
CA ALA A 355 16.37 5.74 9.54
C ALA A 355 15.47 6.36 8.47
N ARG A 356 15.10 5.57 7.46
CA ARG A 356 14.17 5.95 6.40
C ARG A 356 12.89 5.17 6.51
N LEU A 357 11.80 5.90 6.51
CA LEU A 357 10.43 5.45 6.52
C LEU A 357 9.75 5.86 5.24
N LYS A 358 8.89 5.02 4.72
CA LYS A 358 8.08 5.35 3.55
C LYS A 358 6.63 5.07 3.84
N GLY A 359 5.82 6.13 3.75
CA GLY A 359 4.38 6.11 3.94
C GLY A 359 3.67 6.24 2.61
N VAL A 360 2.55 5.53 2.43
CA VAL A 360 1.70 5.62 1.25
C VAL A 360 0.24 5.62 1.66
N ILE A 361 -0.53 6.53 1.07
CA ILE A 361 -1.99 6.50 1.11
C ILE A 361 -2.49 6.04 -0.25
N PHE A 362 -3.34 5.03 -0.27
CA PHE A 362 -3.85 4.41 -1.49
C PHE A 362 -5.29 3.92 -1.30
N ASP A 363 -6.01 3.69 -2.39
CA ASP A 363 -7.40 3.23 -2.31
C ASP A 363 -7.48 1.75 -1.92
N ALA A 364 -8.54 1.37 -1.20
CA ALA A 364 -8.67 0.04 -0.62
C ALA A 364 -8.69 -1.09 -1.67
N GLU A 365 -9.03 -0.79 -2.92
CA GLU A 365 -9.03 -1.74 -4.05
C GLU A 365 -7.64 -2.32 -4.33
N TYR A 366 -6.59 -1.57 -4.03
CA TYR A 366 -5.20 -1.99 -4.24
C TYR A 366 -4.60 -2.73 -3.05
N ALA A 367 -5.37 -2.88 -1.96
CA ALA A 367 -4.96 -3.63 -0.77
C ALA A 367 -4.97 -5.13 -1.01
N SER A 368 -4.43 -5.89 -0.06
CA SER A 368 -4.52 -7.34 -0.10
C SER A 368 -5.98 -7.81 -0.15
N LYS A 369 -6.29 -8.75 -1.06
CA LYS A 369 -7.61 -9.37 -1.26
C LYS A 369 -8.18 -10.08 -0.02
N ARG A 370 -7.37 -10.26 1.02
CA ARG A 370 -7.81 -10.82 2.30
C ARG A 370 -8.77 -9.88 3.03
N ASP A 371 -8.62 -8.58 2.84
CA ASP A 371 -9.29 -7.63 3.69
C ASP A 371 -10.74 -7.42 3.24
N LYS A 372 -11.69 -7.85 4.08
CA LYS A 372 -13.11 -7.77 3.75
C LYS A 372 -13.59 -6.32 3.87
N PRO A 373 -14.37 -5.78 2.91
CA PRO A 373 -14.90 -4.44 3.04
C PRO A 373 -15.73 -4.33 4.33
N SER A 374 -15.68 -3.17 4.99
CA SER A 374 -16.56 -2.91 6.13
C SER A 374 -18.03 -2.96 5.69
N MET A 375 -18.96 -3.19 6.61
CA MET A 375 -20.40 -3.11 6.28
C MET A 375 -20.76 -1.75 5.70
N THR A 376 -20.24 -0.66 6.29
CA THR A 376 -20.44 0.71 5.80
C THR A 376 -19.86 0.92 4.40
N GLU A 377 -18.71 0.32 4.13
CA GLU A 377 -18.02 0.39 2.84
C GLU A 377 -18.79 -0.40 1.78
N SER A 378 -19.29 -1.58 2.13
CA SER A 378 -20.13 -2.42 1.28
C SER A 378 -21.44 -1.72 0.92
N LEU A 379 -22.05 -1.03 1.89
CA LEU A 379 -23.24 -0.20 1.65
C LEU A 379 -22.93 0.97 0.71
N ARG A 380 -21.78 1.63 0.88
CA ARG A 380 -21.35 2.73 0.00
C ARG A 380 -21.00 2.26 -1.41
N MET A 381 -20.36 1.09 -1.56
CA MET A 381 -20.11 0.46 -2.86
C MET A 381 -21.42 0.12 -3.56
N LEU A 382 -22.41 -0.38 -2.82
CA LEU A 382 -23.75 -0.66 -3.35
C LEU A 382 -24.45 0.63 -3.81
N ASP A 383 -24.41 1.68 -2.99
CA ASP A 383 -25.00 2.99 -3.33
C ASP A 383 -24.35 3.60 -4.58
N ASN A 384 -23.01 3.58 -4.67
CA ASN A 384 -22.29 4.04 -5.85
C ASN A 384 -22.65 3.24 -7.10
N ALA A 385 -22.79 1.91 -6.99
CA ALA A 385 -23.16 1.05 -8.12
C ALA A 385 -24.60 1.33 -8.60
N VAL A 386 -25.53 1.57 -7.68
CA VAL A 386 -26.93 1.90 -8.00
C VAL A 386 -27.02 3.29 -8.66
N ASN A 387 -26.21 4.25 -8.21
CA ASN A 387 -26.24 5.63 -8.71
C ASN A 387 -25.45 5.85 -10.00
N GLN A 388 -24.58 4.91 -10.43
CA GLN A 388 -23.85 4.99 -11.70
C GLN A 388 -24.67 4.57 -12.93
N ASP A 389 -25.83 3.93 -12.73
CA ASP A 389 -26.71 3.46 -13.81
C ASP A 389 -27.80 4.49 -14.23
N TYR A 390 -27.74 5.73 -13.71
CA TYR A 390 -28.60 6.86 -14.10
C TYR A 390 -27.76 8.05 -14.58
#